data_AF-A0A2N8L3S8-F1
#
_entry.id   AF-A0A2N8L3S8-F1
#
_cell.length_a   1.000
_cell.length_b   1.000
_cell.length_c   1.000
_cell.angle_alpha   90.00
_cell.angle_beta   90.00
_cell.angle_gamma   90.00
#
_symmetry.space_group_name_H-M   'P 1'
#
loop_
_entity.id
_entity.type
_entity.pdbx_description
1 polymer ?
#
loop_
_entity_poly.entity_id
_entity_poly.type
_entity_poly.pdbx_seq_one_letter_code
_entity_poly.pdbx_strand_id
1 'polypeptide(L)'
;MGADHITAYNPEDLQLSEFDSRALFEALAELWPSQEGWAAHWVDSQTWLIGHASLQGLASASLDRILARNVAAWMPEARLLRRLQNEIQMLLHEHPLNQAREQRGVLAVNSVWISGCGRAEGGELPAQLQLDERLRAPLLAGDWAAWSEAWVALDAGPVARALDLARKSHPSLRLTLCGERFAQCYSLRHIGALQGLWQRLSPPRANTTELLGAL
;
A
#
# COMPACT_ATOMS: atom_id res chain seq x y z
N MET A 1 -11.55 14.05 -29.33
CA MET A 1 -10.10 14.03 -29.01
C MET A 1 -10.01 13.36 -27.66
N GLY A 2 -9.62 12.08 -27.65
CA GLY A 2 -9.68 11.24 -26.46
C GLY A 2 -8.68 11.76 -25.43
N ALA A 3 -9.12 12.00 -24.19
CA ALA A 3 -8.19 12.21 -23.11
C ALA A 3 -7.33 10.93 -23.00
N ASP A 4 -6.01 11.07 -23.17
CA ASP A 4 -5.08 9.96 -23.03
C ASP A 4 -5.35 9.23 -21.72
N HIS A 5 -5.80 7.98 -21.83
CA HIS A 5 -6.16 7.16 -20.69
C HIS A 5 -4.90 6.47 -20.19
N ILE A 6 -4.12 7.18 -19.37
CA ILE A 6 -2.92 6.61 -18.75
C ILE A 6 -3.38 5.67 -17.63
N THR A 7 -3.02 4.39 -17.76
CA THR A 7 -3.36 3.33 -16.81
C THR A 7 -2.08 2.80 -16.17
N ALA A 8 -2.07 2.66 -14.84
CA ALA A 8 -0.99 1.96 -14.17
C ALA A 8 -1.28 0.46 -14.14
N TYR A 9 -0.34 -0.34 -14.67
CA TYR A 9 -0.38 -1.80 -14.56
C TYR A 9 0.11 -2.26 -13.19
N ASN A 10 -0.24 -3.50 -12.80
CA ASN A 10 0.33 -4.09 -11.60
C ASN A 10 1.86 -4.24 -11.80
N PRO A 11 2.71 -3.77 -10.89
CA PRO A 11 4.16 -3.93 -11.02
C PRO A 11 4.61 -5.38 -11.18
N GLU A 12 3.84 -6.35 -10.69
CA GLU A 12 4.10 -7.78 -10.89
C GLU A 12 4.09 -8.16 -12.39
N ASP A 13 3.25 -7.51 -13.19
CA ASP A 13 3.15 -7.73 -14.65
C ASP A 13 4.42 -7.26 -15.39
N LEU A 14 5.20 -6.36 -14.78
CA LEU A 14 6.48 -5.94 -15.34
C LEU A 14 7.49 -7.09 -15.33
N GLN A 15 7.36 -8.10 -14.46
CA GLN A 15 8.34 -9.19 -14.37
C GLN A 15 9.79 -8.64 -14.29
N LEU A 16 9.97 -7.57 -13.51
CA LEU A 16 11.23 -6.87 -13.42
C LEU A 16 12.23 -7.71 -12.61
N SER A 17 13.36 -8.05 -13.22
CA SER A 17 14.43 -8.76 -12.51
C SER A 17 15.08 -7.83 -11.49
N GLU A 18 15.76 -8.38 -10.47
CA GLU A 18 16.57 -7.57 -9.56
C GLU A 18 17.61 -6.75 -10.32
N PHE A 19 18.28 -7.36 -11.30
CA PHE A 19 19.28 -6.70 -12.12
C PHE A 19 18.69 -5.50 -12.88
N ASP A 20 17.56 -5.71 -13.58
CA ASP A 20 16.89 -4.65 -14.34
C ASP A 20 16.41 -3.53 -13.41
N SER A 21 15.83 -3.89 -12.27
CA SER A 21 15.33 -2.94 -11.26
C SER A 21 16.45 -2.07 -10.70
N ARG A 22 17.60 -2.67 -10.34
CA ARG A 22 18.78 -1.94 -9.88
C ARG A 22 19.31 -0.99 -10.95
N ALA A 23 19.41 -1.43 -12.20
CA ALA A 23 19.87 -0.59 -13.30
C ALA A 23 18.99 0.65 -13.50
N LEU A 24 17.66 0.49 -13.45
CA LEU A 24 16.72 1.62 -13.53
C LEU A 24 16.82 2.53 -12.29
N PHE A 25 16.95 1.96 -11.09
CA PHE A 25 17.13 2.73 -9.86
C PHE A 25 18.41 3.57 -9.89
N GLU A 26 19.51 2.99 -10.38
CA GLU A 26 20.80 3.68 -10.55
C GLU A 26 20.73 4.78 -11.61
N ALA A 27 20.01 4.55 -12.72
CA ALA A 27 19.81 5.57 -13.75
C ALA A 27 19.07 6.81 -13.24
N LEU A 28 18.23 6.67 -12.22
CA LEU A 28 17.52 7.79 -11.61
C LEU A 28 18.31 8.48 -10.49
N ALA A 29 19.50 7.99 -10.13
CA ALA A 29 20.29 8.52 -9.01
C ALA A 29 20.56 10.04 -9.11
N GLU A 30 20.64 10.59 -10.31
CA GLU A 30 20.84 12.02 -10.54
C GLU A 30 19.67 12.89 -10.08
N LEU A 31 18.46 12.34 -9.94
CA LEU A 31 17.28 13.07 -9.45
C LEU A 31 17.30 13.29 -7.93
N TRP A 32 18.17 12.56 -7.21
CA TRP A 32 18.27 12.60 -5.75
C TRP A 32 19.73 12.76 -5.31
N PRO A 33 20.34 13.93 -5.55
CA PRO A 33 21.71 14.20 -5.16
C PRO A 33 21.87 14.21 -3.63
N SER A 34 22.72 13.34 -3.10
CA SER A 34 22.97 13.21 -1.66
C SER A 34 23.53 14.48 -1.01
N GLN A 35 24.27 15.28 -1.77
CA GLN A 35 24.79 16.59 -1.33
C GLN A 35 23.68 17.60 -1.04
N GLU A 36 22.49 17.41 -1.61
CA GLU A 36 21.29 18.22 -1.34
C GLU A 36 20.40 17.60 -0.25
N GLY A 37 20.86 16.55 0.43
CA GLY A 37 20.14 15.90 1.53
C GLY A 37 19.14 14.85 1.10
N TRP A 38 19.16 14.42 -0.16
CA TRP A 38 18.35 13.28 -0.61
C TRP A 38 18.95 11.95 -0.15
N ALA A 39 18.08 11.03 0.22
CA ALA A 39 18.39 9.63 0.44
C ALA A 39 17.60 8.79 -0.57
N ALA A 40 18.23 7.73 -1.09
CA ALA A 40 17.58 6.76 -1.95
C ALA A 40 18.02 5.35 -1.54
N HIS A 41 17.08 4.42 -1.44
CA HIS A 41 17.31 3.05 -1.04
C HIS A 41 16.52 2.09 -1.93
N TRP A 42 17.22 1.18 -2.57
CA TRP A 42 16.62 0.04 -3.25
C TRP A 42 16.23 -1.02 -2.22
N VAL A 43 14.97 -1.49 -2.25
CA VAL A 43 14.47 -2.52 -1.32
C VAL A 43 14.34 -3.86 -2.03
N ASP A 44 13.58 -3.89 -3.13
CA ASP A 44 13.39 -5.07 -3.96
C ASP A 44 13.09 -4.66 -5.42
N SER A 45 12.78 -5.64 -6.28
CA SER A 45 12.56 -5.38 -7.70
C SER A 45 11.40 -4.42 -8.00
N GLN A 46 10.43 -4.28 -7.10
CA GLN A 46 9.22 -3.47 -7.28
C GLN A 46 9.16 -2.27 -6.32
N THR A 47 10.00 -2.26 -5.27
CA THR A 47 9.96 -1.25 -4.20
C THR A 47 11.25 -0.48 -4.09
N TRP A 48 11.17 0.83 -4.34
CA TRP A 48 12.25 1.79 -4.12
C TRP A 48 11.80 2.86 -3.13
N LEU A 49 12.72 3.32 -2.28
CA LEU A 49 12.45 4.36 -1.29
C LEU A 49 13.30 5.59 -1.58
N ILE A 50 12.69 6.76 -1.48
CA ILE A 50 13.38 8.06 -1.50
C ILE A 50 12.99 8.87 -0.26
N GLY A 51 13.93 9.66 0.25
CA GLY A 51 13.73 10.48 1.44
C GLY A 51 14.35 11.85 1.27
N HIS A 52 13.58 12.90 1.58
CA HIS A 52 14.06 14.27 1.60
C HIS A 52 13.08 15.14 2.42
N ALA A 53 13.57 16.20 3.07
CA ALA A 53 12.74 17.06 3.91
C ALA A 53 11.57 17.72 3.14
N SER A 54 11.75 18.00 1.84
CA SER A 54 10.69 18.59 1.00
C SER A 54 9.53 17.65 0.69
N LEU A 55 9.66 16.34 0.95
CA LEU A 55 8.57 15.37 0.81
C LEU A 55 7.62 15.36 2.01
N GLN A 56 8.00 16.02 3.11
CA GLN A 56 7.21 16.02 4.34
C GLN A 56 5.83 16.65 4.12
N GLY A 57 4.78 15.91 4.49
CA GLY A 57 3.39 16.39 4.44
C GLY A 57 2.79 16.44 3.03
N LEU A 58 3.52 16.01 1.99
CA LEU A 58 2.95 15.91 0.66
C LEU A 58 1.94 14.75 0.60
N ALA A 59 0.76 15.01 0.04
CA ALA A 59 -0.22 13.96 -0.21
C ALA A 59 0.09 13.24 -1.53
N SER A 60 0.08 11.91 -1.49
CA SER A 60 0.14 11.03 -2.66
C SER A 60 -0.80 9.85 -2.46
N ALA A 61 -1.47 9.43 -3.54
CA ALA A 61 -2.30 8.24 -3.49
C ALA A 61 -1.42 6.98 -3.36
N SER A 62 -1.89 5.95 -2.65
CA SER A 62 -1.24 4.64 -2.70
C SER A 62 -1.27 4.08 -4.12
N LEU A 63 -0.28 3.24 -4.44
CA LEU A 63 -0.24 2.54 -5.72
C LEU A 63 -1.54 1.75 -5.98
N ASP A 64 -2.04 1.05 -4.96
CA ASP A 64 -3.28 0.26 -5.03
C ASP A 64 -4.51 1.05 -5.52
N ARG A 65 -4.57 2.37 -5.30
CA ARG A 65 -5.69 3.20 -5.77
C ARG A 65 -5.69 3.40 -7.28
N ILE A 66 -4.53 3.30 -7.93
CA ILE A 66 -4.35 3.64 -9.35
C ILE A 66 -4.18 2.43 -10.26
N LEU A 67 -3.96 1.24 -9.68
CA LEU A 67 -3.80 0.01 -10.45
C LEU A 67 -5.05 -0.29 -11.28
N ALA A 68 -4.84 -0.62 -12.55
CA ALA A 68 -5.87 -0.92 -13.55
C ALA A 68 -6.95 0.19 -13.71
N ARG A 69 -6.62 1.43 -13.36
CA ARG A 69 -7.52 2.59 -13.44
C ARG A 69 -6.82 3.78 -14.08
N ASN A 70 -7.61 4.77 -14.50
CA ASN A 70 -7.08 6.02 -15.02
C ASN A 70 -6.37 6.82 -13.92
N VAL A 71 -5.06 7.06 -14.05
CA VAL A 71 -4.29 7.73 -13.00
C VAL A 71 -4.68 9.20 -12.78
N ALA A 72 -5.37 9.85 -13.71
CA ALA A 72 -5.65 11.30 -13.67
C ALA A 72 -6.40 11.73 -12.41
N ALA A 73 -7.30 10.89 -11.90
CA ALA A 73 -8.06 11.19 -10.67
C ALA A 73 -7.18 11.19 -9.39
N TRP A 74 -5.98 10.64 -9.47
CA TRP A 74 -5.05 10.47 -8.34
C TRP A 74 -3.74 11.21 -8.50
N MET A 75 -3.57 11.99 -9.59
CA MET A 75 -2.38 12.79 -9.82
C MET A 75 -2.10 13.73 -8.64
N PRO A 76 -0.86 13.81 -8.14
CA PRO A 76 -0.56 14.62 -6.97
C PRO A 76 -0.78 16.12 -7.24
N GLU A 77 -1.37 16.82 -6.27
CA GLU A 77 -1.53 18.28 -6.32
C GLU A 77 -0.21 19.03 -6.05
N ALA A 78 0.75 18.38 -5.38
CA ALA A 78 2.05 18.96 -5.10
C ALA A 78 2.89 19.12 -6.38
N ARG A 79 3.31 20.36 -6.67
CA ARG A 79 4.16 20.67 -7.84
C ARG A 79 5.46 19.87 -7.85
N LEU A 80 6.04 19.63 -6.67
CA LEU A 80 7.27 18.84 -6.54
C LEU A 80 7.08 17.41 -7.04
N LEU A 81 6.01 16.72 -6.61
CA LEU A 81 5.76 15.34 -7.02
C LEU A 81 5.48 15.23 -8.51
N ARG A 82 4.70 16.16 -9.09
CA ARG A 82 4.49 16.19 -10.55
C ARG A 82 5.79 16.38 -11.32
N ARG A 83 6.65 17.28 -10.85
CA ARG A 83 7.95 17.51 -11.47
C ARG A 83 8.82 16.24 -11.42
N LEU A 84 8.93 15.60 -10.26
CA LEU A 84 9.68 14.36 -10.10
C LEU A 84 9.14 13.24 -11.00
N GLN A 85 7.81 13.04 -11.05
CA GLN A 85 7.20 12.03 -11.93
C GLN A 85 7.52 12.29 -13.41
N ASN A 86 7.48 13.55 -13.85
CA ASN A 86 7.84 13.92 -15.22
C ASN A 86 9.33 13.69 -15.51
N GLU A 87 10.22 14.10 -14.60
CA GLU A 87 11.67 13.90 -14.72
C GLU A 87 12.01 12.39 -14.79
N ILE A 88 11.40 11.57 -13.93
CA ILE A 88 11.52 10.11 -13.96
C ILE A 88 11.04 9.56 -15.31
N GLN A 89 9.86 9.98 -15.79
CA GLN A 89 9.32 9.50 -17.05
C GLN A 89 10.25 9.81 -18.23
N MET A 90 10.85 11.01 -18.27
CA MET A 90 11.81 11.37 -19.32
C MET A 90 13.05 10.46 -19.28
N LEU A 91 13.66 10.26 -18.11
CA LEU A 91 14.86 9.42 -17.97
C LEU A 91 14.58 7.95 -18.31
N LEU A 92 13.44 7.43 -17.84
CA LEU A 92 13.07 6.05 -18.11
C LEU A 92 12.73 5.81 -19.58
N HIS A 93 12.10 6.78 -20.25
CA HIS A 93 11.75 6.64 -21.66
C HIS A 93 12.98 6.41 -22.55
N GLU A 94 14.09 7.08 -22.25
CA GLU A 94 15.34 6.99 -23.03
C GLU A 94 16.22 5.80 -22.63
N HIS A 95 15.85 5.07 -21.56
CA HIS A 95 16.72 4.06 -20.97
C HIS A 95 16.90 2.82 -21.88
N PRO A 96 18.14 2.37 -22.18
CA PRO A 96 18.39 1.22 -23.07
C PRO A 96 17.70 -0.08 -22.64
N LEU A 97 17.50 -0.25 -21.33
CA LEU A 97 16.78 -1.40 -20.80
C LEU A 97 15.32 -1.46 -21.28
N ASN A 98 14.64 -0.31 -21.37
CA ASN A 98 13.27 -0.28 -21.89
C ASN A 98 13.23 -0.61 -23.37
N GLN A 99 14.18 -0.10 -24.17
CA GLN A 99 14.30 -0.46 -25.58
C GLN A 99 14.51 -1.98 -25.74
N ALA A 100 15.37 -2.59 -24.93
CA ALA A 100 15.61 -4.03 -24.95
C ALA A 100 14.39 -4.84 -24.48
N ARG A 101 13.59 -4.32 -23.55
CA ARG A 101 12.34 -4.94 -23.08
C ARG A 101 11.27 -4.91 -24.18
N GLU A 102 11.09 -3.77 -24.83
CA GLU A 102 10.17 -3.59 -25.94
C GLU A 102 10.51 -4.51 -27.12
N GLN A 103 11.81 -4.63 -27.46
CA GLN A 103 12.28 -5.57 -28.49
C GLN A 103 11.94 -7.04 -28.18
N ARG A 104 11.81 -7.40 -26.91
CA ARG A 104 11.38 -8.73 -26.46
C ARG A 104 9.87 -8.87 -26.30
N GLY A 105 9.10 -7.81 -26.54
CA GLY A 105 7.64 -7.79 -26.36
C GLY A 105 7.20 -7.83 -24.89
N VAL A 106 8.07 -7.47 -23.94
CA VAL A 106 7.70 -7.34 -22.52
C VAL A 106 7.51 -5.87 -22.14
N LEU A 107 6.70 -5.61 -21.10
CA LEU A 107 6.31 -4.26 -20.70
C LEU A 107 7.53 -3.38 -20.35
N ALA A 108 7.60 -2.17 -20.90
CA ALA A 108 8.56 -1.17 -20.49
C ALA A 108 8.20 -0.57 -19.13
N VAL A 109 9.21 -0.15 -18.36
CA VAL A 109 9.04 0.62 -17.13
C VAL A 109 9.10 2.10 -17.50
N ASN A 110 7.97 2.69 -17.86
CA ASN A 110 7.90 4.05 -18.40
C ASN A 110 7.67 5.15 -17.34
N SER A 111 7.36 4.78 -16.09
CA SER A 111 7.10 5.71 -15.01
C SER A 111 7.24 5.02 -13.65
N VAL A 112 7.30 5.81 -12.58
CA VAL A 112 7.24 5.36 -11.18
C VAL A 112 6.18 6.16 -10.45
N TRP A 113 5.34 5.47 -9.69
CA TRP A 113 4.36 6.12 -8.84
C TRP A 113 4.93 6.40 -7.45
N ILE A 114 5.13 7.68 -7.15
CA ILE A 114 5.59 8.12 -5.83
C ILE A 114 4.39 8.11 -4.87
N SER A 115 4.41 7.21 -3.89
CA SER A 115 3.40 7.08 -2.85
C SER A 115 4.02 6.99 -1.45
N GLY A 116 3.20 6.98 -0.40
CA GLY A 116 3.69 6.82 0.97
C GLY A 116 4.48 8.02 1.51
N CYS A 117 4.25 9.22 0.95
CA CYS A 117 4.90 10.44 1.41
C CYS A 117 4.52 10.70 2.87
N GLY A 118 5.51 10.60 3.76
CA GLY A 118 5.30 10.70 5.19
C GLY A 118 6.62 10.69 5.92
N ARG A 119 6.59 11.16 7.17
CA ARG A 119 7.74 11.05 8.06
C ARG A 119 7.65 9.70 8.75
N ALA A 120 8.64 8.84 8.54
CA ALA A 120 8.82 7.70 9.43
C ALA A 120 9.11 8.27 10.82
N GLU A 121 8.19 8.14 11.76
CA GLU A 121 8.34 8.74 13.09
C GLU A 121 9.40 8.04 13.95
N GLY A 122 10.03 6.99 13.41
CA GLY A 122 10.92 6.11 14.14
C GLY A 122 10.12 5.26 15.14
N GLY A 123 10.70 4.13 15.55
CA GLY A 123 10.09 3.22 16.51
C GLY A 123 10.14 1.79 16.02
N GLU A 124 10.27 0.87 16.98
CA GLU A 124 10.16 -0.56 16.70
C GLU A 124 8.69 -0.90 16.45
N LEU A 125 8.43 -1.59 15.35
CA LEU A 125 7.13 -2.20 15.13
C LEU A 125 6.87 -3.24 16.23
N PRO A 126 5.62 -3.42 16.67
CA PRO A 126 5.30 -4.45 17.64
C PRO A 126 5.79 -5.81 17.14
N ALA A 127 6.54 -6.55 17.97
CA ALA A 127 7.10 -7.85 17.59
C ALA A 127 6.04 -8.88 17.15
N GLN A 128 4.78 -8.68 17.55
CA GLN A 128 3.64 -9.53 17.20
C GLN A 128 2.77 -8.94 16.08
N LEU A 129 3.21 -7.88 15.41
CA LEU A 129 2.50 -7.33 14.26
C LEU A 129 2.44 -8.39 13.16
N GLN A 130 1.22 -8.71 12.74
CA GLN A 130 0.98 -9.56 11.58
C GLN A 130 0.29 -8.73 10.51
N LEU A 131 0.93 -8.65 9.34
CA LEU A 131 0.32 -8.14 8.14
C LEU A 131 -0.25 -9.33 7.37
N ASP A 132 -1.55 -9.29 7.07
CA ASP A 132 -2.20 -10.30 6.24
C ASP A 132 -2.74 -9.63 4.97
N GLU A 133 -2.16 -9.99 3.83
CA GLU A 133 -2.44 -9.35 2.54
C GLU A 133 -3.40 -10.17 1.68
N ARG A 134 -3.99 -11.26 2.20
CA ARG A 134 -4.80 -12.20 1.40
C ARG A 134 -6.01 -11.55 0.71
N LEU A 135 -6.51 -10.46 1.28
CA LEU A 135 -7.64 -9.69 0.74
C LEU A 135 -7.21 -8.78 -0.42
N ARG A 136 -5.93 -8.42 -0.52
CA ARG A 136 -5.42 -7.39 -1.42
C ARG A 136 -5.49 -7.83 -2.89
N ALA A 137 -4.87 -8.96 -3.23
CA ALA A 137 -4.83 -9.45 -4.61
C ALA A 137 -6.23 -9.66 -5.23
N PRO A 138 -7.18 -10.39 -4.60
CA PRO A 138 -8.51 -10.58 -5.18
C PRO A 138 -9.32 -9.27 -5.25
N LEU A 139 -9.13 -8.33 -4.30
CA LEU A 139 -9.75 -7.00 -4.38
C LEU A 139 -9.27 -6.23 -5.62
N LEU A 140 -7.94 -6.20 -5.85
CA LEU A 140 -7.35 -5.50 -7.00
C LEU A 140 -7.73 -6.14 -8.34
N ALA A 141 -7.88 -7.47 -8.37
CA ALA A 141 -8.33 -8.21 -9.55
C ALA A 141 -9.85 -8.10 -9.82
N GLY A 142 -10.64 -7.61 -8.87
CA GLY A 142 -12.11 -7.62 -8.94
C GLY A 142 -12.73 -9.02 -8.84
N ASP A 143 -11.99 -9.99 -8.30
CA ASP A 143 -12.47 -11.35 -8.08
C ASP A 143 -13.25 -11.42 -6.77
N TRP A 144 -14.54 -11.12 -6.84
CA TRP A 144 -15.42 -11.09 -5.68
C TRP A 144 -15.61 -12.45 -5.00
N ALA A 145 -15.49 -13.55 -5.76
CA ALA A 145 -15.62 -14.89 -5.21
C ALA A 145 -14.39 -15.22 -4.36
N ALA A 146 -13.18 -15.07 -4.93
CA ALA A 146 -11.94 -15.26 -4.19
C ALA A 146 -11.80 -14.26 -3.03
N TRP A 147 -12.28 -13.03 -3.18
CA TRP A 147 -12.28 -12.04 -2.11
C TRP A 147 -13.18 -12.46 -0.94
N SER A 148 -14.36 -13.02 -1.23
CA SER A 148 -15.26 -13.56 -0.19
C SER A 148 -14.66 -14.78 0.52
N GLU A 149 -14.03 -15.70 -0.21
CA GLU A 149 -13.33 -16.85 0.37
C GLU A 149 -12.15 -16.40 1.25
N ALA A 150 -11.39 -15.39 0.80
CA ALA A 150 -10.29 -14.81 1.55
C ALA A 150 -10.76 -14.21 2.88
N TRP A 151 -11.95 -13.58 2.92
CA TRP A 151 -12.58 -13.12 4.17
C TRP A 151 -12.89 -14.27 5.12
N VAL A 152 -13.50 -15.35 4.62
CA VAL A 152 -13.80 -16.55 5.44
C VAL A 152 -12.51 -17.15 6.00
N ALA A 153 -11.47 -17.26 5.17
CA ALA A 153 -10.17 -17.77 5.60
C ALA A 153 -9.46 -16.86 6.62
N LEU A 154 -9.62 -15.53 6.50
CA LEU A 154 -9.08 -14.56 7.45
C LEU A 154 -9.74 -14.73 8.83
N ASP A 155 -11.07 -14.82 8.84
CA ASP A 155 -11.86 -14.98 10.07
C ASP A 155 -11.54 -16.30 10.79
N ALA A 156 -11.65 -17.42 10.06
CA ALA A 156 -11.40 -18.75 10.61
C ALA A 156 -9.92 -19.01 10.99
N GLY A 157 -8.99 -18.22 10.46
CA GLY A 157 -7.56 -18.42 10.61
C GLY A 157 -6.90 -17.40 11.55
N PRO A 158 -6.18 -16.39 11.02
CA PRO A 158 -5.47 -15.39 11.83
C PRO A 158 -6.34 -14.69 12.87
N VAL A 159 -7.57 -14.28 12.52
CA VAL A 159 -8.43 -13.52 13.44
C VAL A 159 -8.90 -14.40 14.59
N ALA A 160 -9.39 -15.62 14.33
CA ALA A 160 -9.77 -16.57 15.37
C ALA A 160 -8.61 -16.90 16.32
N ARG A 161 -7.40 -17.13 15.77
CA ARG A 161 -6.20 -17.40 16.58
C ARG A 161 -5.81 -16.20 17.44
N ALA A 162 -5.81 -15.00 16.87
CA ALA A 162 -5.49 -13.78 17.61
C ALA A 162 -6.50 -13.52 18.74
N LEU A 163 -7.79 -13.78 18.50
CA LEU A 163 -8.85 -13.66 19.50
C LEU A 163 -8.71 -14.70 20.63
N ASP A 164 -8.38 -15.95 20.30
CA ASP A 164 -8.15 -17.01 21.30
C ASP A 164 -6.94 -16.69 22.18
N LEU A 165 -5.83 -16.24 21.58
CA LEU A 165 -4.67 -15.76 22.33
C LEU A 165 -5.03 -14.58 23.23
N ALA A 166 -5.75 -13.58 22.70
CA ALA A 166 -6.21 -12.43 23.47
C ALA A 166 -7.05 -12.81 24.70
N ARG A 167 -7.87 -13.87 24.57
CA ARG A 167 -8.69 -14.39 25.67
C ARG A 167 -7.89 -15.18 26.70
N LYS A 168 -6.82 -15.88 26.29
CA LYS A 168 -6.01 -16.74 27.17
C LYS A 168 -4.95 -15.98 27.96
N SER A 169 -4.23 -15.05 27.33
CA SER A 169 -3.10 -14.34 27.96
C SER A 169 -3.45 -12.90 28.37
N HIS A 170 -4.70 -12.47 28.20
CA HIS A 170 -5.17 -11.11 28.41
C HIS A 170 -4.42 -9.97 27.66
N PRO A 171 -3.77 -10.16 26.48
CA PRO A 171 -3.16 -9.04 25.76
C PRO A 171 -4.23 -8.17 25.10
N SER A 172 -3.92 -6.88 24.93
CA SER A 172 -4.71 -6.00 24.08
C SER A 172 -4.58 -6.43 22.63
N LEU A 173 -5.68 -6.84 22.00
CA LEU A 173 -5.73 -7.12 20.57
C LEU A 173 -6.13 -5.85 19.81
N ARG A 174 -5.38 -5.52 18.76
CA ARG A 174 -5.73 -4.48 17.79
C ARG A 174 -5.84 -5.09 16.41
N LEU A 175 -6.96 -4.86 15.74
CA LEU A 175 -7.19 -5.23 14.35
C LEU A 175 -7.37 -3.94 13.53
N THR A 176 -6.55 -3.74 12.53
CA THR A 176 -6.71 -2.64 11.58
C THR A 176 -7.09 -3.21 10.23
N LEU A 177 -8.26 -2.83 9.72
CA LEU A 177 -8.70 -3.12 8.37
C LEU A 177 -8.38 -1.92 7.49
N CYS A 178 -7.49 -2.12 6.51
CA CYS A 178 -7.09 -1.09 5.56
C CYS A 178 -7.86 -1.30 4.25
N GLY A 179 -8.58 -0.26 3.82
CA GLY A 179 -9.16 -0.18 2.48
C GLY A 179 -8.52 0.94 1.67
N GLU A 180 -9.02 1.15 0.46
CA GLU A 180 -8.48 2.18 -0.43
C GLU A 180 -8.56 3.57 0.19
N ARG A 181 -9.69 3.96 0.79
CA ARG A 181 -9.93 5.32 1.30
C ARG A 181 -9.68 5.48 2.80
N PHE A 182 -9.91 4.42 3.56
CA PHE A 182 -9.97 4.47 5.02
C PHE A 182 -9.25 3.28 5.63
N ALA A 183 -8.76 3.48 6.84
CA ALA A 183 -8.37 2.40 7.73
C ALA A 183 -9.27 2.45 8.97
N GLN A 184 -9.85 1.32 9.35
CA GLN A 184 -10.63 1.20 10.57
C GLN A 184 -9.87 0.35 11.58
N CYS A 185 -9.73 0.87 12.80
CA CYS A 185 -8.97 0.24 13.87
C CYS A 185 -9.91 -0.17 15.01
N TYR A 186 -9.94 -1.46 15.30
CA TYR A 186 -10.69 -2.05 16.40
C TYR A 186 -9.72 -2.47 17.49
N SER A 187 -10.07 -2.15 18.74
CA SER A 187 -9.29 -2.58 19.90
C SER A 187 -10.16 -3.40 20.83
N LEU A 188 -9.71 -4.61 21.14
CA LEU A 188 -10.29 -5.39 22.22
C LEU A 188 -9.66 -4.89 23.51
N ARG A 189 -10.42 -4.08 24.26
CA ARG A 189 -10.02 -3.66 25.61
C ARG A 189 -10.43 -4.73 26.60
N HIS A 190 -9.56 -4.98 27.58
CA HIS A 190 -9.89 -5.86 28.68
C HIS A 190 -11.06 -5.27 29.47
N ILE A 191 -12.14 -6.03 29.57
CA ILE A 191 -13.32 -5.69 30.36
C ILE A 191 -13.26 -6.59 31.60
N GLY A 192 -13.26 -5.99 32.80
CA GLY A 192 -13.15 -6.74 34.05
C GLY A 192 -14.23 -7.83 34.19
N ALA A 193 -13.94 -8.91 34.91
CA ALA A 193 -14.77 -10.13 34.98
C ALA A 193 -16.26 -9.87 35.27
N LEU A 194 -16.57 -8.89 36.11
CA LEU A 194 -17.95 -8.47 36.38
C LEU A 194 -18.62 -7.90 35.13
N GLN A 195 -17.97 -7.00 34.41
CA GLN A 195 -18.53 -6.30 33.25
C GLN A 195 -18.64 -7.20 32.00
N GLY A 196 -17.80 -8.24 31.89
CA GLY A 196 -17.94 -9.27 30.84
C GLY A 196 -19.18 -10.16 31.01
N LEU A 197 -19.62 -10.39 32.26
CA LEU A 197 -20.84 -11.13 32.60
C LEU A 197 -22.11 -10.37 32.17
N TRP A 198 -22.11 -9.04 32.31
CA TRP A 198 -23.20 -8.17 31.86
C TRP A 198 -23.28 -8.02 30.33
N GLN A 199 -22.13 -8.05 29.62
CA GLN A 199 -22.12 -8.02 28.15
C GLN A 199 -22.56 -9.34 27.52
N ARG A 200 -22.31 -10.49 28.14
CA ARG A 200 -22.85 -11.79 27.68
C ARG A 200 -24.38 -11.85 27.73
N LEU A 201 -24.99 -11.07 28.61
CA LEU A 201 -26.45 -10.93 28.74
C LEU A 201 -27.02 -9.82 27.84
N SER A 202 -26.16 -9.02 27.20
CA SER A 202 -26.56 -7.98 26.27
C SER A 202 -26.41 -8.49 24.83
N PRO A 203 -27.43 -8.38 23.97
CA PRO A 203 -27.27 -8.74 22.56
C PRO A 203 -26.17 -7.87 21.93
N PRO A 204 -25.35 -8.41 21.02
CA PRO A 204 -24.35 -7.61 20.32
C PRO A 204 -25.04 -6.50 19.55
N ARG A 205 -24.90 -5.26 20.03
CA ARG A 205 -25.35 -4.07 19.29
C ARG A 205 -24.29 -3.75 18.24
N ALA A 206 -24.35 -4.41 17.10
CA ALA A 206 -23.81 -3.83 15.88
C ALA A 206 -24.74 -2.67 15.52
N ASN A 207 -24.32 -1.44 15.81
CA ASN A 207 -25.03 -0.24 15.41
C ASN A 207 -24.76 -0.04 13.90
N THR A 208 -25.45 -0.81 13.07
CA THR A 208 -25.28 -0.82 11.61
C THR A 208 -25.43 0.59 11.00
N THR A 209 -26.20 1.45 11.66
CA THR A 209 -26.39 2.86 11.32
C THR A 209 -25.11 3.71 11.46
N GLU A 210 -24.26 3.44 12.45
CA GLU A 210 -22.96 4.14 12.59
C GLU A 210 -21.92 3.62 11.58
N LEU A 211 -21.97 2.33 11.24
CA LEU A 211 -21.08 1.72 10.23
C LEU A 211 -21.43 2.18 8.81
N LEU A 212 -22.71 2.39 8.51
CA LEU A 212 -23.17 2.88 7.20
C LEU A 212 -23.06 4.41 7.05
N GLY A 213 -23.09 5.17 8.15
CA GLY A 213 -22.87 6.63 8.11
C GLY A 213 -21.43 7.05 7.87
N ALA A 214 -20.48 6.10 7.92
CA ALA A 214 -19.05 6.33 7.72
C ALA A 214 -18.52 5.79 6.36
N LEU A 215 -19.40 5.32 5.47
CA LEU A 215 -19.10 4.97 4.07
C LEU A 215 -19.43 6.13 3.13
#